data_AF-A0A958IT62-F1
#
_entry.id   AF-A0A958IT62-F1
#
_cell.length_a   1.000
_cell.length_b   1.000
_cell.length_c   1.000
_cell.angle_alpha   90.00
_cell.angle_beta   90.00
_cell.angle_gamma   90.00
#
_symmetry.space_group_name_H-M   'P 1'
#
loop_
_entity.id
_entity.type
_entity.pdbx_description
1 polymer ?
#
loop_
_entity_poly.entity_id
_entity_poly.type
_entity_poly.pdbx_seq_one_letter_code
_entity_poly.pdbx_strand_id
1 'polypeptide(L)' 'MRVLSIVFVLIFACFTAVWGMEAKIVRLSGEVKIRRGIEEVWHPAAVEMILKEIDTITTGEGGEVLL' A
#
# COMPACT_ATOMS: atom_id res chain seq x y z
N MET A 1 -13.37 0.78 37.94
CA MET A 1 -13.78 1.43 36.67
C MET A 1 -12.66 2.24 36.02
N ARG A 2 -11.95 3.12 36.74
CA ARG A 2 -10.87 3.97 36.17
C ARG A 2 -9.72 3.21 35.48
N VAL A 3 -9.26 2.10 36.06
CA VAL A 3 -8.17 1.27 35.48
C VAL A 3 -8.59 0.61 34.17
N LEU A 4 -9.85 0.16 34.07
CA LEU A 4 -10.39 -0.48 32.87
C LEU A 4 -10.44 0.52 31.69
N SER A 5 -10.80 1.77 31.96
CA SER A 5 -10.81 2.83 30.96
C SER A 5 -9.41 3.16 30.45
N ILE A 6 -8.38 3.13 31.31
CA ILE A 6 -6.99 3.37 30.92
C ILE A 6 -6.47 2.25 30.00
N VAL A 7 -6.75 1.00 30.34
CA VAL A 7 -6.38 -0.15 29.51
C VAL A 7 -7.06 -0.09 28.15
N PHE A 8 -8.35 0.28 28.10
CA PHE A 8 -9.09 0.42 26.85
C PHE A 8 -8.50 1.50 25.94
N VAL A 9 -8.12 2.66 26.51
CA VAL A 9 -7.49 3.75 25.76
C VAL A 9 -6.10 3.34 25.22
N LEU A 10 -5.31 2.61 26.00
CA LEU A 10 -4.01 2.09 25.58
C LEU A 10 -4.12 1.11 24.41
N ILE A 11 -5.08 0.20 24.46
CA ILE A 11 -5.33 -0.76 23.37
C ILE A 11 -5.72 0.00 22.10
N PHE A 12 -6.65 0.94 22.19
CA PHE A 12 -7.11 1.71 21.03
C PHE A 12 -5.98 2.55 20.40
N ALA A 13 -5.11 3.14 21.22
CA ALA A 13 -3.94 3.88 20.74
C ALA A 13 -2.96 2.99 19.95
N CYS A 14 -2.73 1.74 20.39
CA CYS A 14 -1.89 0.79 19.65
C CYS A 14 -2.44 0.46 18.25
N PHE A 15 -3.77 0.39 18.08
CA PHE A 15 -4.37 0.10 16.77
C PHE A 15 -4.24 1.27 15.78
N THR A 16 -4.15 2.51 16.25
CA THR A 16 -3.99 3.68 15.37
C THR A 16 -2.59 3.89 14.82
N ALA A 17 -1.60 3.10 15.27
CA ALA A 17 -0.21 3.21 14.84
C ALA A 17 0.13 2.38 13.59
N VAL A 18 -0.82 1.61 13.05
CA VAL A 18 -0.65 0.90 11.77
C VAL A 18 -0.91 1.90 10.63
N TRP A 19 0.08 2.74 10.35
CA TRP A 19 0.08 3.63 9.20
C TRP A 19 0.57 2.80 8.01
N GLY A 20 -0.33 2.52 7.07
CA GLY A 20 0.00 1.72 5.89
C GLY A 20 1.16 2.35 5.13
N MET A 21 2.12 1.52 4.72
CA MET A 21 3.29 1.99 3.99
C MET A 21 2.87 2.41 2.58
N GLU A 22 3.25 3.63 2.18
CA GLU A 22 3.04 4.13 0.82
C GLU A 22 4.37 4.14 0.06
N ALA A 23 4.36 3.68 -1.18
CA ALA A 23 5.52 3.69 -2.07
C ALA A 23 5.18 4.43 -3.37
N LYS A 24 6.16 5.05 -4.03
CA LYS A 24 5.89 5.90 -5.20
C LYS A 24 6.72 5.45 -6.39
N ILE A 25 6.08 5.19 -7.51
CA ILE A 25 6.79 4.78 -8.72
C ILE A 25 7.64 5.94 -9.23
N VAL A 26 8.96 5.85 -9.04
CA VAL A 26 9.95 6.83 -9.49
C VAL A 26 10.34 6.56 -10.95
N ARG A 27 10.40 5.28 -11.34
CA ARG A 27 10.79 4.87 -12.69
C ARG A 27 10.05 3.59 -13.10
N LEU A 28 9.74 3.51 -14.38
CA LEU A 28 9.08 2.37 -15.01
C LEU A 28 9.69 2.09 -16.39
N SER A 29 9.87 0.82 -16.71
CA SER A 29 10.24 0.32 -18.04
C SER A 29 9.43 -0.94 -18.37
N GLY A 30 9.16 -1.16 -19.65
CA GLY A 30 8.44 -2.35 -20.13
C GLY A 30 6.99 -2.44 -19.66
N GLU A 31 6.46 -3.66 -19.63
CA GLU A 31 5.08 -3.91 -19.18
C GLU A 31 5.01 -4.04 -17.66
N VAL A 32 4.23 -3.16 -17.04
CA VAL A 32 3.98 -3.17 -15.59
C VAL A 32 2.50 -2.93 -15.34
N LYS A 33 1.89 -3.78 -14.52
CA LYS A 33 0.48 -3.66 -14.12
C LYS A 33 0.36 -3.62 -12.60
N ILE A 34 -0.65 -2.90 -12.14
CA ILE A 34 -0.99 -2.78 -10.72
C ILE A 34 -2.43 -3.21 -10.53
N ARG A 35 -2.64 -4.04 -9.53
CA ARG A 35 -3.95 -4.37 -8.99
C ARG A 35 -4.24 -3.48 -7.81
N ARG A 36 -5.32 -2.69 -7.87
CA ARG A 36 -5.66 -1.70 -6.84
C ARG A 36 -6.59 -2.28 -5.78
N GLY A 37 -6.12 -2.28 -4.53
CA GLY A 37 -6.89 -2.66 -3.35
C GLY A 37 -7.85 -3.84 -3.52
N ILE A 38 -9.10 -3.65 -3.07
CA ILE A 38 -10.18 -4.66 -3.07
C ILE A 38 -10.91 -4.71 -4.43
N GLU A 39 -10.68 -3.74 -5.31
CA GLU A 39 -11.32 -3.73 -6.63
C GLU A 39 -10.82 -4.91 -7.48
N GLU A 40 -9.63 -5.45 -7.17
CA GLU A 40 -8.99 -6.59 -7.83
C GLU A 40 -8.85 -6.44 -9.35
N VAL A 41 -8.96 -5.22 -9.87
CA VAL A 41 -8.79 -4.89 -11.30
C VAL A 41 -7.33 -4.52 -11.58
N TRP A 42 -6.81 -5.05 -12.68
CA TRP A 42 -5.46 -4.73 -13.18
C TRP A 42 -5.47 -3.50 -14.07
N HIS A 43 -4.59 -2.55 -13.78
CA HIS A 43 -4.39 -1.34 -14.55
C HIS A 43 -2.91 -1.20 -14.97
N PRO A 44 -2.61 -0.54 -16.10
CA PRO A 44 -1.25 -0.15 -16.42
C PRO A 44 -0.66 0.75 -15.33
N ALA A 45 0.58 0.50 -14.96
CA ALA A 45 1.31 1.35 -14.03
C ALA A 45 1.81 2.62 -14.72
N ALA A 46 1.96 3.70 -13.95
CA ALA A 46 2.51 4.97 -14.43
C ALA A 46 3.52 5.53 -13.42
N VAL A 47 4.45 6.34 -13.92
CA VAL A 47 5.38 7.11 -13.09
C VAL A 47 4.58 8.11 -12.23
N GLU A 48 5.09 8.43 -11.04
CA GLU A 48 4.46 9.24 -9.99
C GLU A 48 3.26 8.59 -9.30
N MET A 49 2.90 7.36 -9.67
CA MET A 49 1.80 6.65 -9.05
C MET A 49 2.15 6.23 -7.61
N ILE A 50 1.27 6.55 -6.67
CA ILE A 50 1.39 6.11 -5.27
C ILE A 50 0.73 4.76 -5.13
N LEU A 51 1.45 3.82 -4.52
CA LEU A 51 1.04 2.47 -4.19
C LEU A 51 0.75 2.38 -2.70
N LYS A 52 -0.37 1.76 -2.38
CA LYS A 52 -0.76 1.47 -1.00
C LYS A 52 -0.37 0.04 -0.65
N GLU A 53 -0.27 -0.25 0.63
CA GLU A 53 0.06 -1.58 1.15
C GLU A 53 -0.83 -2.71 0.59
N ILE A 54 -2.07 -2.41 0.25
CA ILE A 54 -3.03 -3.38 -0.30
C ILE A 54 -2.90 -3.59 -1.83
N ASP A 55 -2.09 -2.80 -2.51
CA ASP A 55 -1.91 -2.89 -3.95
C ASP A 55 -0.93 -4.01 -4.31
N THR A 56 -1.14 -4.65 -5.47
CA THR A 56 -0.24 -5.69 -5.99
C THR A 56 0.40 -5.22 -7.29
N ILE A 57 1.72 -5.37 -7.46
CA ILE A 57 2.42 -5.05 -8.71
C ILE A 57 2.82 -6.35 -9.40
N THR A 58 2.73 -6.37 -10.73
CA THR A 58 3.29 -7.42 -11.56
C THR A 58 4.04 -6.84 -12.75
N THR A 59 5.13 -7.50 -13.15
CA THR A 59 6.00 -7.11 -14.27
C THR A 59 5.91 -8.16 -15.37
N GLY A 60 5.72 -7.72 -16.61
CA GLY A 60 5.77 -8.53 -17.81
C GLY A 60 7.14 -8.48 -18.49
N GLU A 61 7.15 -8.64 -19.81
CA GLU A 61 8.39 -8.66 -20.60
C GLU A 61 9.11 -7.30 -20.56
N GLY A 62 10.41 -7.32 -20.25
CA GLY A 62 11.23 -6.11 -20.10
C GLY A 62 10.77 -5.18 -18.95
N GLY A 63 9.91 -5.67 -18.06
CA GLY A 63 9.31 -4.91 -16.97
C GLY A 63 10.31 -4.61 -15.85
N GLU A 64 10.52 -3.33 -15.54
CA GLU A 64 11.32 -2.87 -14.40
C GLU A 64 10.59 -1.73 -13.70
N VAL A 65 10.58 -1.74 -12.36
CA VAL A 65 9.91 -0.73 -11.52
C VAL A 65 10.83 -0.32 -10.39
N LEU A 66 10.99 0.99 -10.20
CA LEU A 66 11.61 1.59 -9.03
C LEU A 66 10.55 2.31 -8.21
N LEU A 67 10.44 1.95 -6.93
CA LEU A 67 9.43 2.38 -5.96
C LEU A 67 9.95 3.41 -4.94
#